data_AF-A0A433PJ36-F1
#
_entry.id   AF-A0A433PJ36-F1
#
_cell.length_a   1.000
_cell.length_b   1.000
_cell.length_c   1.000
_cell.angle_alpha   90.00
_cell.angle_beta   90.00
_cell.angle_gamma   90.00
#
_symmetry.space_group_name_H-M   'P 1'
#
loop_
_entity.id
_entity.type
_entity.pdbx_description
1 polymer ?
#
loop_
_entity_poly.entity_id
_entity_poly.type
_entity_poly.pdbx_seq_one_letter_code
_entity_poly.pdbx_strand_id
1 'polypeptide(L)'
;MTQPWHVCRRLRLVALALALMLGLSVLTINIVPPTTPSDATHVLATPTEHAPANESETKPSPIKVQEASTATGTAGNLLAAEKHESSVEPQEERFITFYTHSGFQNQLIQVENALMLAWYTNRTLLLPRALLGKPFGWSPLSQLQLEHLLHEKLANGINTARCAALHAEMKQWALECPDPTTYTLMPYNELFSFDWVKKHIRVRMREEIDDIWMEKELGLKKAGVKGVNGSYVDGDVRFFNGTTRYDWRIFDDPTDFRSQRKYEARLDVTELRSFPERLLHFGSLFGTGKMPIRDPLHFEFLRKLRRSLIYSHPIVLGSAKSVVERMGGAGRFVGLHVRWVKKKSWGCEW
;
A
#
# COMPACT_ATOMS: atom_id res chain seq x y z
N MET A 1 44.89 -9.54 0.56
CA MET A 1 44.26 -9.24 -0.75
C MET A 1 44.08 -10.55 -1.51
N THR A 2 42.93 -11.20 -1.35
CA THR A 2 42.60 -12.46 -2.05
C THR A 2 41.89 -12.13 -3.36
N GLN A 3 42.44 -12.60 -4.48
CA GLN A 3 41.97 -12.24 -5.82
C GLN A 3 40.51 -12.68 -6.09
N PRO A 4 39.71 -11.84 -6.77
CA PRO A 4 38.29 -12.09 -7.05
C PRO A 4 38.02 -13.34 -7.92
N TRP A 5 39.05 -13.89 -8.57
CA TRP A 5 38.97 -15.11 -9.39
C TRP A 5 38.57 -16.37 -8.60
N HIS A 6 39.00 -16.52 -7.35
CA HIS A 6 38.68 -17.72 -6.57
C HIS A 6 37.21 -17.77 -6.12
N VAL A 7 36.55 -16.62 -6.00
CA VAL A 7 35.14 -16.53 -5.58
C VAL A 7 34.20 -16.96 -6.71
N CYS A 8 34.47 -16.56 -7.95
CA CYS A 8 33.66 -16.97 -9.11
C CYS A 8 33.73 -18.48 -9.39
N ARG A 9 34.91 -19.10 -9.23
CA ARG A 9 35.07 -20.54 -9.42
C ARG A 9 34.34 -21.36 -8.35
N ARG A 10 34.32 -20.88 -7.09
CA ARG A 10 33.56 -21.50 -6.00
C ARG A 10 32.05 -21.37 -6.22
N LEU A 11 31.56 -20.23 -6.70
CA LEU A 11 30.13 -20.05 -7.01
C LEU A 11 29.64 -20.95 -8.15
N ARG A 12 30.45 -21.16 -9.20
CA ARG A 12 30.13 -22.13 -10.26
C ARG A 12 30.07 -23.56 -9.73
N LEU A 13 31.02 -23.97 -8.88
CA LEU A 13 31.04 -25.31 -8.29
C LEU A 13 29.87 -25.55 -7.34
N VAL A 14 29.47 -24.54 -6.55
CA VAL A 14 28.30 -24.61 -5.67
C VAL A 14 27.00 -24.69 -6.48
N ALA A 15 26.88 -23.92 -7.57
CA ALA A 15 25.72 -24.00 -8.45
C ALA A 15 25.60 -25.36 -9.17
N LEU A 16 26.72 -25.92 -9.63
CA LEU A 16 26.76 -27.28 -10.21
C LEU A 16 26.42 -28.36 -9.19
N ALA A 17 26.95 -28.25 -7.96
CA ALA A 17 26.63 -29.19 -6.88
C ALA A 17 25.15 -29.10 -6.48
N LEU A 18 24.56 -27.90 -6.44
CA LEU A 18 23.13 -27.70 -6.19
C LEU A 18 22.25 -28.26 -7.30
N ALA A 19 22.64 -28.09 -8.58
CA ALA A 19 21.91 -28.67 -9.71
C ALA A 19 21.93 -30.21 -9.68
N LEU A 20 23.09 -30.80 -9.34
CA LEU A 20 23.25 -32.25 -9.13
C LEU A 20 22.42 -32.78 -7.95
N MET A 21 22.41 -32.06 -6.82
CA MET A 21 21.65 -32.45 -5.62
C MET A 21 20.13 -32.31 -5.79
N LEU A 22 19.67 -31.43 -6.68
CA LEU A 22 18.25 -31.21 -6.95
C LEU A 22 17.71 -32.01 -8.15
N GLY A 23 18.52 -32.90 -8.74
CA GLY A 23 18.11 -33.69 -9.91
C GLY A 23 17.79 -32.84 -11.15
N LEU A 24 18.27 -31.59 -11.20
CA LEU A 24 18.08 -30.70 -12.33
C LEU A 24 19.09 -31.06 -13.41
N SER A 25 18.65 -31.79 -14.43
CA SER A 25 19.44 -32.01 -15.65
C SER A 25 19.78 -30.66 -16.29
N VAL A 26 21.06 -30.28 -16.26
CA VAL A 26 21.57 -29.16 -17.06
C VAL A 26 21.62 -29.63 -18.50
N LEU A 27 20.57 -29.33 -19.27
CA LEU A 27 20.53 -29.57 -20.70
C LEU A 27 21.49 -28.60 -21.39
N THR A 28 22.68 -29.05 -21.77
CA THR A 28 23.45 -28.39 -22.83
C THR A 28 22.76 -28.68 -24.16
N ILE A 29 22.16 -27.65 -24.76
CA ILE A 29 21.54 -27.74 -26.09
C ILE A 29 22.68 -27.85 -27.11
N ASN A 30 22.94 -29.07 -27.58
CA ASN A 30 23.64 -29.34 -28.84
C ASN A 30 22.61 -29.87 -29.84
N ILE A 31 22.48 -29.20 -30.98
CA ILE A 31 21.54 -29.53 -32.05
C ILE A 31 22.22 -30.50 -33.03
N VAL A 32 21.76 -31.76 -33.11
CA VAL A 32 22.03 -32.72 -34.21
C VAL A 32 20.79 -33.65 -34.36
N PRO A 33 20.37 -34.06 -35.59
CA PRO A 33 19.01 -34.50 -35.94
C PRO A 33 18.80 -36.05 -35.79
N PRO A 34 17.59 -36.59 -36.08
CA PRO A 34 17.00 -37.69 -35.30
C PRO A 34 17.28 -39.09 -35.85
N THR A 35 17.31 -40.06 -34.94
CA THR A 35 17.03 -41.47 -35.20
C THR A 35 16.23 -42.07 -34.03
N THR A 36 15.21 -42.86 -34.38
CA THR A 36 14.34 -43.69 -33.51
C THR A 36 14.64 -45.18 -33.78
N PRO A 37 14.04 -46.15 -33.05
CA PRO A 37 13.85 -46.30 -31.60
C PRO A 37 14.27 -47.71 -31.10
N SER A 38 14.36 -47.94 -29.79
CA SER A 38 14.25 -49.29 -29.19
C SER A 38 14.07 -49.27 -27.66
N ASP A 39 12.89 -49.74 -27.24
CA ASP A 39 12.51 -50.56 -26.08
C ASP A 39 13.04 -50.38 -24.63
N ALA A 40 12.05 -50.13 -23.77
CA ALA A 40 11.64 -50.85 -22.54
C ALA A 40 12.67 -51.24 -21.47
N THR A 41 12.46 -50.78 -20.22
CA THR A 41 11.83 -51.58 -19.13
C THR A 41 11.74 -50.82 -17.79
N HIS A 42 10.71 -51.17 -17.02
CA HIS A 42 10.38 -50.76 -15.65
C HIS A 42 11.47 -51.11 -14.61
N VAL A 43 11.49 -50.42 -13.46
CA VAL A 43 11.36 -51.02 -12.10
C VAL A 43 11.12 -49.92 -11.03
N LEU A 44 10.23 -50.27 -10.09
CA LEU A 44 9.72 -49.56 -8.92
C LEU A 44 10.67 -49.72 -7.71
N ALA A 45 10.84 -48.68 -6.87
CA ALA A 45 11.06 -48.84 -5.42
C ALA A 45 10.97 -47.50 -4.66
N THR A 46 10.00 -47.40 -3.75
CA THR A 46 10.05 -46.66 -2.48
C THR A 46 10.33 -47.69 -1.35
N PRO A 47 10.30 -47.39 -0.04
CA PRO A 47 10.35 -46.13 0.73
C PRO A 47 11.42 -46.16 1.85
N THR A 48 11.70 -45.05 2.55
CA THR A 48 11.68 -45.06 4.04
C THR A 48 11.62 -43.67 4.67
N GLU A 49 10.86 -43.67 5.75
CA GLU A 49 10.44 -42.68 6.72
C GLU A 49 11.54 -42.40 7.78
N HIS A 50 11.65 -41.18 8.30
CA HIS A 50 12.01 -40.91 9.70
C HIS A 50 11.73 -39.44 10.09
N ALA A 51 10.98 -39.30 11.18
CA ALA A 51 10.83 -38.12 12.04
C ALA A 51 11.15 -38.59 13.49
N PRO A 52 11.01 -37.75 14.54
CA PRO A 52 11.60 -36.45 14.81
C PRO A 52 12.31 -36.41 16.21
N ALA A 53 12.99 -35.30 16.55
CA ALA A 53 13.36 -34.92 17.93
C ALA A 53 13.28 -33.39 18.01
N ASN A 54 12.35 -32.74 18.72
CA ASN A 54 12.03 -32.65 20.15
C ASN A 54 12.98 -31.73 20.96
N GLU A 55 12.38 -30.98 21.90
CA GLU A 55 12.95 -30.14 22.99
C GLU A 55 13.41 -28.70 22.65
N SER A 56 13.20 -27.67 23.50
CA SER A 56 12.44 -27.54 24.75
C SER A 56 12.08 -26.07 24.99
N GLU A 57 10.93 -25.84 25.60
CA GLU A 57 10.48 -24.58 26.20
C GLU A 57 11.41 -24.09 27.33
N THR A 58 11.52 -22.77 27.48
CA THR A 58 11.86 -22.14 28.76
C THR A 58 10.81 -21.11 29.13
N LYS A 59 10.28 -21.29 30.34
CA LYS A 59 9.17 -20.56 30.98
C LYS A 59 9.76 -19.53 31.95
N PRO A 60 9.29 -18.27 31.98
CA PRO A 60 9.66 -17.33 33.05
C PRO A 60 8.61 -17.31 34.17
N SER A 61 9.11 -17.17 35.40
CA SER A 61 8.37 -17.02 36.66
C SER A 61 8.21 -15.54 37.08
N PRO A 62 7.36 -15.22 38.07
CA PRO A 62 6.39 -14.12 37.93
C PRO A 62 6.71 -12.83 38.72
N ILE A 63 6.04 -11.77 38.26
CA ILE A 63 5.97 -10.42 38.82
C ILE A 63 5.17 -10.41 40.14
N LYS A 64 5.71 -9.76 41.17
CA LYS A 64 4.98 -9.40 42.40
C LYS A 64 4.17 -8.13 42.20
N VAL A 65 2.89 -8.21 42.52
CA VAL A 65 1.96 -7.10 42.71
C VAL A 65 2.02 -6.67 44.19
N GLN A 66 1.99 -5.36 44.45
CA GLN A 66 1.57 -4.80 45.74
C GLN A 66 0.48 -3.76 45.48
N GLU A 67 -0.67 -4.01 46.09
CA GLU A 67 -1.80 -3.09 46.25
C GLU A 67 -1.72 -2.34 47.59
N ALA A 68 -2.51 -1.25 47.62
CA ALA A 68 -3.28 -0.70 48.74
C ALA A 68 -2.65 0.40 49.63
N SER A 69 -3.30 1.58 49.60
CA SER A 69 -4.05 2.16 50.74
C SER A 69 -4.84 3.40 50.27
N THR A 70 -6.18 3.48 50.34
CA THR A 70 -7.04 4.00 51.46
C THR A 70 -6.55 5.33 52.07
N ALA A 71 -7.36 6.34 52.43
CA ALA A 71 -8.79 6.69 52.43
C ALA A 71 -8.83 8.25 52.50
N THR A 72 -9.89 9.01 52.21
CA THR A 72 -11.01 9.49 53.07
C THR A 72 -11.54 10.73 52.30
N GLY A 73 -12.81 10.91 51.92
CA GLY A 73 -13.99 11.12 52.77
C GLY A 73 -14.13 12.61 53.14
N THR A 74 -15.11 13.35 52.58
CA THR A 74 -16.06 14.26 53.29
C THR A 74 -17.09 14.87 52.31
N ALA A 75 -18.30 15.03 52.84
CA ALA A 75 -19.60 15.36 52.26
C ALA A 75 -19.76 16.72 51.55
N GLY A 76 -20.83 16.81 50.73
CA GLY A 76 -21.60 18.05 50.54
C GLY A 76 -22.01 18.37 49.11
N ASN A 77 -23.23 17.97 48.73
CA ASN A 77 -24.24 18.76 47.97
C ASN A 77 -25.11 17.88 47.06
N LEU A 78 -26.31 17.55 47.57
CA LEU A 78 -27.47 17.24 46.74
C LEU A 78 -28.07 18.58 46.28
N LEU A 79 -27.79 18.98 45.04
CA LEU A 79 -28.57 19.98 44.32
C LEU A 79 -28.65 19.57 42.84
N ALA A 80 -29.89 19.54 42.35
CA ALA A 80 -30.32 19.62 40.96
C ALA A 80 -29.55 18.78 39.93
N ALA A 81 -30.15 17.66 39.52
CA ALA A 81 -29.88 17.06 38.22
C ALA A 81 -30.37 18.01 37.12
N GLU A 82 -29.56 19.03 36.80
CA GLU A 82 -29.65 19.73 35.54
C GLU A 82 -29.27 18.73 34.45
N LYS A 83 -30.30 18.32 33.71
CA LYS A 83 -30.19 17.61 32.45
C LYS A 83 -29.49 18.57 31.48
N HIS A 84 -28.16 18.59 31.53
CA HIS A 84 -27.34 19.24 30.53
C HIS A 84 -27.49 18.43 29.24
N GLU A 85 -28.52 18.79 28.50
CA GLU A 85 -28.69 18.45 27.10
C GLU A 85 -27.54 19.17 26.38
N SER A 86 -26.41 18.47 26.35
CA SER A 86 -25.26 18.80 25.52
C SER A 86 -25.77 18.93 24.10
N SER A 87 -26.02 20.17 23.68
CA SER A 87 -26.20 20.55 22.28
C SER A 87 -24.90 20.23 21.56
N VAL A 88 -24.78 18.97 21.12
CA VAL A 88 -23.74 18.55 20.20
C VAL A 88 -24.09 19.23 18.89
N GLU A 89 -23.51 20.41 18.68
CA GLU A 89 -23.40 21.01 17.35
C GLU A 89 -22.99 19.90 16.37
N PRO A 90 -23.66 19.77 15.21
CA PRO A 90 -23.34 18.72 14.25
C PRO A 90 -21.84 18.78 13.97
N GLN A 91 -21.09 17.73 14.34
CA GLN A 91 -19.67 17.68 14.04
C GLN A 91 -19.51 17.82 12.53
N GLU A 92 -18.87 18.92 12.14
CA GLU A 92 -18.54 19.19 10.75
C GLU A 92 -17.76 17.99 10.18
N GLU A 93 -18.18 17.52 9.00
CA GLU A 93 -17.58 16.34 8.38
C GLU A 93 -16.08 16.58 8.13
N ARG A 94 -15.27 15.62 8.54
CA ARG A 94 -13.81 15.64 8.41
C ARG A 94 -13.34 14.60 7.41
N PHE A 95 -12.30 14.95 6.67
CA PHE A 95 -11.82 14.22 5.51
C PHE A 95 -10.36 13.81 5.64
N ILE A 96 -9.99 12.78 4.88
CA ILE A 96 -8.61 12.37 4.62
C ILE A 96 -8.47 12.07 3.13
N THR A 97 -7.37 12.48 2.52
CA THR A 97 -7.06 12.23 1.10
C THR A 97 -5.56 11.99 0.91
N PHE A 98 -5.19 11.51 -0.27
CA PHE A 98 -3.80 11.36 -0.67
C PHE A 98 -3.64 11.43 -2.19
N TYR A 99 -2.41 11.50 -2.69
CA TYR A 99 -2.10 11.27 -4.10
C TYR A 99 -1.59 9.84 -4.34
N THR A 100 -2.12 9.17 -5.36
CA THR A 100 -1.58 7.90 -5.85
C THR A 100 -0.37 8.14 -6.75
N HIS A 101 0.46 7.12 -6.93
CA HIS A 101 1.57 7.13 -7.89
C HIS A 101 2.06 5.70 -8.13
N SER A 102 2.97 5.53 -9.09
CA SER A 102 3.53 4.24 -9.51
C SER A 102 2.47 3.29 -10.07
N GLY A 103 2.87 2.05 -10.37
CA GLY A 103 1.96 1.06 -10.94
C GLY A 103 0.78 0.72 -10.02
N PHE A 104 -0.30 0.20 -10.61
CA PHE A 104 -1.58 -0.06 -9.95
C PHE A 104 -1.48 -0.81 -8.61
N GLN A 105 -0.62 -1.82 -8.50
CA GLN A 105 -0.45 -2.55 -7.23
C GLN A 105 0.15 -1.70 -6.11
N ASN A 106 1.03 -0.76 -6.45
CA ASN A 106 1.52 0.20 -5.47
C ASN A 106 0.43 1.18 -5.07
N GLN A 107 -0.42 1.60 -6.01
CA GLN A 107 -1.58 2.43 -5.69
C GLN A 107 -2.56 1.70 -4.77
N LEU A 108 -2.81 0.40 -4.99
CA LEU A 108 -3.65 -0.42 -4.10
C LEU A 108 -3.11 -0.47 -2.67
N ILE A 109 -1.79 -0.59 -2.49
CA ILE A 109 -1.17 -0.47 -1.15
C ILE A 109 -1.48 0.89 -0.52
N GLN A 110 -1.47 1.97 -1.30
CA GLN A 110 -1.83 3.31 -0.80
C GLN A 110 -3.31 3.37 -0.40
N VAL A 111 -4.21 2.76 -1.17
CA VAL A 111 -5.64 2.69 -0.85
C VAL A 111 -5.89 1.87 0.41
N GLU A 112 -5.28 0.70 0.56
CA GLU A 112 -5.36 -0.09 1.79
C GLU A 112 -4.92 0.74 3.00
N ASN A 113 -3.81 1.47 2.84
CA ASN A 113 -3.31 2.33 3.89
C ASN A 113 -4.28 3.49 4.21
N ALA A 114 -4.86 4.12 3.19
CA ALA A 114 -5.81 5.20 3.36
C ALA A 114 -7.11 4.76 4.03
N LEU A 115 -7.62 3.56 3.69
CA LEU A 115 -8.80 2.96 4.30
C LEU A 115 -8.56 2.69 5.79
N MET A 116 -7.38 2.18 6.15
CA MET A 116 -6.99 2.03 7.55
C MET A 116 -6.96 3.39 8.28
N LEU A 117 -6.36 4.42 7.69
CA LEU A 117 -6.29 5.75 8.32
C LEU A 117 -7.66 6.41 8.46
N ALA A 118 -8.54 6.26 7.48
CA ALA A 118 -9.91 6.76 7.53
C ALA A 118 -10.70 6.09 8.66
N TRP A 119 -10.58 4.76 8.78
CA TRP A 119 -11.14 4.00 9.90
C TRP A 119 -10.57 4.46 11.24
N TYR A 120 -9.25 4.59 11.34
CA TYR A 120 -8.59 5.05 12.56
C TYR A 120 -9.06 6.42 12.99
N THR A 121 -9.10 7.38 12.07
CA THR A 121 -9.38 8.79 12.39
C THR A 121 -10.87 9.11 12.40
N ASN A 122 -11.74 8.16 12.07
CA ASN A 122 -13.17 8.36 11.84
C ASN A 122 -13.45 9.48 10.81
N ARG A 123 -12.57 9.64 9.82
CA ARG A 123 -12.68 10.65 8.75
C ARG A 123 -13.24 10.00 7.49
N THR A 124 -13.99 10.77 6.70
CA THR A 124 -14.42 10.36 5.37
C THR A 124 -13.22 10.32 4.43
N LEU A 125 -12.98 9.19 3.79
CA LEU A 125 -11.92 9.05 2.80
C LEU A 125 -12.37 9.68 1.48
N LEU A 126 -11.64 10.68 1.01
CA LEU A 126 -11.70 11.15 -0.37
C LEU A 126 -10.74 10.28 -1.19
N LEU A 127 -11.31 9.32 -1.91
CA LEU A 127 -10.55 8.31 -2.62
C LEU A 127 -10.26 8.78 -4.05
N PRO A 128 -8.98 9.05 -4.42
CA PRO A 128 -8.63 9.35 -5.81
C PRO A 128 -8.93 8.16 -6.73
N ARG A 129 -9.11 8.44 -8.02
CA ARG A 129 -9.27 7.41 -9.05
C ARG A 129 -7.98 6.58 -9.20
N ALA A 130 -8.15 5.31 -9.55
CA ALA A 130 -7.06 4.43 -9.92
C ALA A 130 -6.51 4.79 -11.30
N LEU A 131 -5.19 4.93 -11.41
CA LEU A 131 -4.51 5.10 -12.70
C LEU A 131 -4.08 3.73 -13.23
N LEU A 132 -4.68 3.30 -14.33
CA LEU A 132 -4.36 2.06 -15.04
C LEU A 132 -3.59 2.39 -16.34
N GLY A 133 -2.63 1.54 -16.72
CA GLY A 133 -1.80 1.77 -17.91
C GLY A 133 -0.43 2.34 -17.53
N LYS A 134 0.08 3.32 -18.29
CA LYS A 134 1.38 3.96 -18.07
C LYS A 134 1.35 4.78 -16.77
N PRO A 135 2.12 4.40 -15.73
CA PRO A 135 2.14 5.14 -14.48
C PRO A 135 3.23 6.23 -14.49
N PHE A 136 3.12 7.20 -13.59
CA PHE A 136 4.22 8.10 -13.22
C PHE A 136 4.86 7.69 -11.88
N GLY A 137 6.08 8.18 -11.65
CA GLY A 137 6.87 7.88 -10.45
C GLY A 137 6.36 8.58 -9.20
N TRP A 138 7.00 8.29 -8.06
CA TRP A 138 6.86 9.17 -6.91
C TRP A 138 7.60 10.48 -7.17
N SER A 139 7.05 11.60 -6.70
CA SER A 139 7.66 12.93 -6.74
C SER A 139 7.22 13.75 -5.50
N PRO A 140 7.80 14.94 -5.26
CA PRO A 140 7.33 15.85 -4.21
C PRO A 140 5.85 16.24 -4.38
N LEU A 141 5.18 16.66 -3.30
CA LEU A 141 3.73 16.92 -3.26
C LEU A 141 3.23 17.80 -4.42
N SER A 142 3.90 18.93 -4.69
CA SER A 142 3.49 19.86 -5.76
C SER A 142 3.64 19.25 -7.14
N GLN A 143 4.69 18.47 -7.36
CA GLN A 143 4.90 17.74 -8.62
C GLN A 143 3.89 16.59 -8.76
N LEU A 144 3.55 15.86 -7.68
CA LEU A 144 2.50 14.84 -7.71
C LEU A 144 1.14 15.45 -8.05
N GLN A 145 0.79 16.59 -7.45
CA GLN A 145 -0.45 17.29 -7.78
C GLN A 145 -0.49 17.65 -9.27
N LEU A 146 0.61 18.20 -9.79
CA LEU A 146 0.73 18.53 -11.21
C LEU A 146 0.58 17.29 -12.11
N GLU A 147 1.26 16.19 -11.78
CA GLU A 147 1.13 14.91 -12.51
C GLU A 147 -0.32 14.45 -12.56
N HIS A 148 -1.05 14.49 -11.42
CA HIS A 148 -2.47 14.15 -11.40
C HIS A 148 -3.31 15.09 -12.28
N LEU A 149 -3.10 16.41 -12.18
CA LEU A 149 -3.81 17.39 -13.02
C LEU A 149 -3.62 17.13 -14.51
N LEU A 150 -2.41 16.72 -14.93
CA LEU A 150 -2.11 16.42 -16.33
C LEU A 150 -2.75 15.11 -16.81
N HIS A 151 -3.03 14.16 -15.91
CA HIS A 151 -3.70 12.91 -16.23
C HIS A 151 -5.24 13.02 -16.20
N GLU A 152 -5.80 14.14 -15.75
CA GLU A 152 -7.24 14.36 -15.84
C GLU A 152 -7.67 14.57 -17.30
N LYS A 153 -8.66 13.79 -17.72
CA LYS A 153 -9.26 13.90 -19.05
C LYS A 153 -10.42 14.88 -18.99
N LEU A 154 -10.48 15.80 -19.95
CA LEU A 154 -11.66 16.62 -20.17
C LEU A 154 -12.81 15.76 -20.71
N ALA A 155 -14.02 16.33 -20.80
CA ALA A 155 -15.22 15.62 -21.27
C ALA A 155 -15.06 14.96 -22.65
N ASN A 156 -14.17 15.47 -23.51
CA ASN A 156 -13.83 14.93 -24.82
C ASN A 156 -12.72 13.86 -24.79
N GLY A 157 -12.27 13.42 -23.62
CA GLY A 157 -11.28 12.36 -23.45
C GLY A 157 -9.82 12.76 -23.66
N ILE A 158 -9.54 14.03 -23.97
CA ILE A 158 -8.18 14.56 -24.16
C ILE A 158 -7.78 15.49 -23.01
N ASN A 159 -6.47 15.70 -22.84
CA ASN A 159 -5.88 16.56 -21.80
C ASN A 159 -5.09 17.75 -22.38
N THR A 160 -5.11 17.96 -23.70
CA THR A 160 -4.27 18.95 -24.39
C THR A 160 -4.45 20.37 -23.84
N ALA A 161 -5.69 20.80 -23.58
CA ALA A 161 -5.93 22.15 -23.05
C ALA A 161 -5.41 22.30 -21.61
N ARG A 162 -5.50 21.24 -20.79
CA ARG A 162 -4.94 21.21 -19.42
C ARG A 162 -3.41 21.27 -19.47
N CYS A 163 -2.77 20.51 -20.35
CA CYS A 163 -1.33 20.56 -20.57
C CYS A 163 -0.87 21.93 -21.11
N ALA A 164 -1.65 22.56 -21.99
CA ALA A 164 -1.34 23.90 -22.49
C ALA A 164 -1.43 24.96 -21.37
N ALA A 165 -2.44 24.87 -20.51
CA ALA A 165 -2.63 25.77 -19.37
C ALA A 165 -1.52 25.63 -18.32
N LEU A 166 -0.97 24.41 -18.13
CA LEU A 166 0.04 24.09 -17.13
C LEU A 166 1.47 24.00 -17.71
N HIS A 167 1.69 24.56 -18.90
CA HIS A 167 2.95 24.40 -19.63
C HIS A 167 4.17 24.98 -18.86
N ALA A 168 3.99 26.08 -18.13
CA ALA A 168 5.06 26.70 -17.36
C ALA A 168 5.50 25.81 -16.18
N GLU A 169 4.53 25.23 -15.46
CA GLU A 169 4.74 24.32 -14.35
C GLU A 169 5.35 23.00 -14.83
N MET A 170 4.89 22.49 -15.98
CA MET A 170 5.49 21.32 -16.63
C MET A 170 6.97 21.55 -16.94
N LYS A 171 7.31 22.72 -17.50
CA LYS A 171 8.69 23.08 -17.82
C LYS A 171 9.56 23.15 -16.57
N GLN A 172 9.03 23.66 -15.45
CA GLN A 172 9.75 23.71 -14.17
C GLN A 172 10.19 22.32 -13.69
N TRP A 173 9.35 21.30 -13.90
CA TRP A 173 9.61 19.93 -13.44
C TRP A 173 10.12 18.99 -14.53
N ALA A 174 10.40 19.51 -15.73
CA ALA A 174 10.76 18.73 -16.92
C ALA A 174 9.76 17.58 -17.20
N LEU A 175 8.47 17.87 -17.04
CA LEU A 175 7.39 16.92 -17.31
C LEU A 175 6.90 17.03 -18.76
N GLU A 176 6.50 15.89 -19.31
CA GLU A 176 5.83 15.79 -20.60
C GLU A 176 4.33 15.62 -20.41
N CYS A 177 3.53 16.08 -21.38
CA CYS A 177 2.08 15.87 -21.33
C CYS A 177 1.80 14.36 -21.53
N PRO A 178 1.07 13.70 -20.62
CA PRO A 178 0.85 12.27 -20.73
C PRO A 178 -0.12 11.96 -21.87
N ASP A 179 0.21 10.96 -22.70
CA ASP A 179 -0.65 10.51 -23.80
C ASP A 179 -1.92 9.83 -23.25
N PRO A 180 -3.13 10.41 -23.47
CA PRO A 180 -4.40 9.89 -22.96
C PRO A 180 -4.75 8.47 -23.43
N THR A 181 -4.11 7.96 -24.49
CA THR A 181 -4.32 6.60 -25.00
C THR A 181 -3.57 5.54 -24.20
N THR A 182 -2.55 5.96 -23.44
CA THR A 182 -1.68 5.05 -22.69
C THR A 182 -2.15 4.77 -21.26
N TYR A 183 -3.20 5.44 -20.80
CA TYR A 183 -3.74 5.28 -19.47
C TYR A 183 -5.25 5.51 -19.40
N THR A 184 -5.87 5.03 -18.32
CA THR A 184 -7.24 5.34 -17.96
C THR A 184 -7.38 5.57 -16.45
N LEU A 185 -8.32 6.41 -16.07
CA LEU A 185 -8.66 6.70 -14.68
C LEU A 185 -9.98 6.00 -14.35
N MET A 186 -9.99 5.18 -13.31
CA MET A 186 -11.18 4.40 -12.93
C MET A 186 -11.44 4.50 -11.42
N PRO A 187 -12.69 4.70 -10.98
CA PRO A 187 -13.05 4.59 -9.56
C PRO A 187 -12.73 3.21 -8.99
N TYR A 188 -12.18 3.15 -7.78
CA TYR A 188 -11.80 1.86 -7.16
C TYR A 188 -13.00 0.95 -6.89
N ASN A 189 -14.19 1.50 -6.68
CA ASN A 189 -15.44 0.75 -6.48
C ASN A 189 -16.01 0.16 -7.78
N GLU A 190 -15.48 0.53 -8.95
CA GLU A 190 -15.76 -0.16 -10.22
C GLU A 190 -14.83 -1.36 -10.41
N LEU A 191 -13.61 -1.26 -9.87
CA LEU A 191 -12.60 -2.33 -9.94
C LEU A 191 -12.81 -3.42 -8.89
N PHE A 192 -13.16 -3.03 -7.67
CA PHE A 192 -13.32 -3.91 -6.51
C PHE A 192 -14.69 -3.76 -5.86
N SER A 193 -15.18 -4.83 -5.23
CA SER A 193 -16.36 -4.70 -4.36
C SER A 193 -16.01 -3.87 -3.12
N PHE A 194 -16.82 -2.83 -2.88
CA PHE A 194 -16.70 -1.95 -1.73
C PHE A 194 -17.79 -2.22 -0.68
N ASP A 195 -18.52 -3.33 -0.78
CA ASP A 195 -19.68 -3.61 0.09
C ASP A 195 -19.29 -3.73 1.56
N TRP A 196 -18.15 -4.36 1.84
CA TRP A 196 -17.61 -4.42 3.20
C TRP A 196 -17.02 -3.08 3.63
N VAL A 197 -16.30 -2.40 2.74
CA VAL A 197 -15.66 -1.10 3.01
C VAL A 197 -16.70 -0.07 3.44
N LYS A 198 -17.78 0.10 2.67
CA LYS A 198 -18.85 1.07 2.92
C LYS A 198 -19.60 0.84 4.23
N LYS A 199 -19.55 -0.36 4.80
CA LYS A 199 -20.14 -0.67 6.11
C LYS A 199 -19.30 -0.18 7.29
N HIS A 200 -18.00 0.09 7.07
CA HIS A 200 -17.06 0.41 8.14
C HIS A 200 -16.36 1.76 7.96
N ILE A 201 -16.30 2.26 6.73
CA ILE A 201 -15.58 3.48 6.36
C ILE A 201 -16.46 4.30 5.43
N ARG A 202 -16.60 5.60 5.75
CA ARG A 202 -17.19 6.57 4.83
C ARG A 202 -16.20 6.85 3.71
N VAL A 203 -16.58 6.52 2.49
CA VAL A 203 -15.76 6.77 1.30
C VAL A 203 -16.56 7.62 0.32
N ARG A 204 -15.96 8.72 -0.13
CA ARG A 204 -16.42 9.51 -1.27
C ARG A 204 -15.35 9.45 -2.35
N MET A 205 -15.76 9.24 -3.59
CA MET A 205 -14.82 9.31 -4.71
C MET A 205 -14.42 10.78 -4.92
N ARG A 206 -13.13 11.00 -5.15
CA ARG A 206 -12.61 12.31 -5.54
C ARG A 206 -12.61 12.37 -7.06
N GLU A 207 -13.58 13.12 -7.60
CA GLU A 207 -13.79 13.21 -9.04
C GLU A 207 -12.74 14.08 -9.73
N GLU A 208 -12.31 15.15 -9.07
CA GLU A 208 -11.30 16.08 -9.56
C GLU A 208 -10.23 16.34 -8.49
N ILE A 209 -9.00 16.56 -8.96
CA ILE A 209 -7.80 16.69 -8.14
C ILE A 209 -7.49 18.16 -7.81
N ASP A 210 -8.09 19.11 -8.50
CA ASP A 210 -7.86 20.52 -8.20
C ASP A 210 -8.53 20.98 -6.89
N ASP A 211 -8.06 22.12 -6.41
CA ASP A 211 -8.56 22.72 -5.18
C ASP A 211 -9.95 23.36 -5.37
N ILE A 212 -10.33 23.71 -6.62
CA ILE A 212 -11.63 24.32 -6.95
C ILE A 212 -12.74 23.33 -6.66
N TRP A 213 -12.56 22.06 -7.06
CA TRP A 213 -13.50 21.00 -6.74
C TRP A 213 -13.64 20.80 -5.23
N MET A 214 -12.53 20.81 -4.47
CA MET A 214 -12.58 20.64 -3.01
C MET A 214 -13.35 21.79 -2.33
N GLU A 215 -13.15 23.02 -2.78
CA GLU A 215 -13.90 24.18 -2.26
C GLU A 215 -15.37 24.10 -2.65
N LYS A 216 -15.68 23.82 -3.92
CA LYS A 216 -17.05 23.79 -4.44
C LYS A 216 -17.88 22.65 -3.82
N GLU A 217 -17.34 21.44 -3.76
CA GLU A 217 -18.11 20.25 -3.36
C GLU A 217 -18.09 20.00 -1.85
N LEU A 218 -17.04 20.46 -1.15
CA LEU A 218 -16.85 20.18 0.29
C LEU A 218 -16.74 21.45 1.14
N GLY A 219 -16.71 22.64 0.52
CA GLY A 219 -16.53 23.90 1.23
C GLY A 219 -15.15 24.03 1.88
N LEU A 220 -14.14 23.28 1.43
CA LEU A 220 -12.79 23.31 2.01
C LEU A 220 -12.02 24.54 1.50
N LYS A 221 -11.67 25.44 2.40
CA LYS A 221 -10.99 26.70 2.05
C LYS A 221 -9.49 26.62 2.32
N LYS A 222 -8.69 27.08 1.38
CA LYS A 222 -7.24 27.27 1.53
C LYS A 222 -6.92 28.74 1.80
N ALA A 223 -5.88 28.99 2.59
CA ALA A 223 -5.40 30.34 2.90
C ALA A 223 -4.27 30.81 1.96
N GLY A 224 -3.78 29.95 1.06
CA GLY A 224 -2.68 30.23 0.14
C GLY A 224 -1.30 30.03 0.78
N VAL A 225 -1.22 29.31 1.90
CA VAL A 225 0.04 29.03 2.61
C VAL A 225 0.82 27.95 1.88
N LYS A 226 2.04 28.28 1.43
CA LYS A 226 2.97 27.31 0.84
C LYS A 226 3.92 26.79 1.91
N GLY A 227 3.69 25.57 2.39
CA GLY A 227 4.63 24.92 3.30
C GLY A 227 5.80 24.25 2.60
N VAL A 228 6.94 24.20 3.28
CA VAL A 228 8.17 23.55 2.79
C VAL A 228 8.49 22.36 3.69
N ASN A 229 8.39 21.15 3.13
CA ASN A 229 8.69 19.87 3.80
C ASN A 229 7.87 19.63 5.09
N GLY A 230 7.83 18.39 5.57
CA GLY A 230 7.16 18.05 6.83
C GLY A 230 5.63 18.18 6.76
N SER A 231 5.01 18.78 7.78
CA SER A 231 3.56 19.03 7.80
C SER A 231 3.26 20.51 8.02
N TYR A 232 2.22 21.02 7.36
CA TYR A 232 1.80 22.41 7.45
C TYR A 232 0.29 22.55 7.29
N VAL A 233 -0.26 23.69 7.72
CA VAL A 233 -1.68 24.01 7.62
C VAL A 233 -1.88 25.13 6.60
N ASP A 234 -2.86 24.95 5.72
CA ASP A 234 -3.29 25.92 4.73
C ASP A 234 -4.83 26.01 4.75
N GLY A 235 -5.35 26.91 5.60
CA GLY A 235 -6.78 27.01 5.88
C GLY A 235 -7.32 25.74 6.55
N ASP A 236 -8.28 25.10 5.88
CA ASP A 236 -8.95 23.87 6.34
C ASP A 236 -8.11 22.60 6.16
N VAL A 237 -6.94 22.70 5.53
CA VAL A 237 -6.15 21.56 5.08
C VAL A 237 -4.83 21.46 5.83
N ARG A 238 -4.58 20.32 6.47
CA ARG A 238 -3.25 19.93 6.94
C ARG A 238 -2.59 19.04 5.91
N PHE A 239 -1.51 19.53 5.31
CA PHE A 239 -0.70 18.79 4.35
C PHE A 239 0.41 18.02 5.05
N PHE A 240 0.65 16.79 4.59
CA PHE A 240 1.83 15.98 4.91
C PHE A 240 2.72 15.91 3.67
N ASN A 241 3.67 16.83 3.59
CA ASN A 241 4.58 17.08 2.48
C ASN A 241 5.96 16.43 2.74
N GLY A 242 6.01 15.11 2.56
CA GLY A 242 7.24 14.33 2.67
C GLY A 242 8.28 14.63 1.60
N THR A 243 9.56 14.55 1.95
CA THR A 243 10.70 14.72 1.03
C THR A 243 11.09 13.44 0.30
N THR A 244 10.54 12.29 0.71
CA THR A 244 10.77 11.00 0.06
C THR A 244 9.49 10.18 0.00
N ARG A 245 9.49 9.13 -0.82
CA ARG A 245 8.40 8.12 -0.84
C ARG A 245 8.23 7.35 0.47
N TYR A 246 9.17 7.49 1.41
CA TYR A 246 9.15 6.87 2.73
C TYR A 246 9.20 7.97 3.79
N ASP A 247 8.37 8.99 3.64
CA ASP A 247 8.28 10.12 4.55
C ASP A 247 7.89 9.74 5.98
N TRP A 248 6.69 9.19 6.14
CA TRP A 248 6.08 8.94 7.43
C TRP A 248 5.82 7.46 7.62
N ARG A 249 6.16 6.94 8.79
CA ARG A 249 5.67 5.66 9.31
C ARG A 249 4.65 5.93 10.40
N ILE A 250 3.46 5.37 10.25
CA ILE A 250 2.29 5.70 11.06
C ILE A 250 2.01 4.54 12.01
N PHE A 251 2.08 4.78 13.31
CA PHE A 251 1.97 3.76 14.35
C PHE A 251 0.59 3.78 14.99
N ASP A 252 0.04 2.60 15.24
CA ASP A 252 -1.22 2.40 15.94
C ASP A 252 -1.06 2.25 17.46
N ASP A 253 0.18 2.02 17.89
CA ASP A 253 0.61 1.91 19.28
C ASP A 253 1.66 3.00 19.59
N PRO A 254 1.34 4.00 20.44
CA PRO A 254 2.26 5.08 20.78
C PRO A 254 3.46 4.59 21.59
N THR A 255 3.39 3.40 22.20
CA THR A 255 4.49 2.79 22.95
C THR A 255 5.46 2.01 22.05
N ASP A 256 5.21 1.97 20.74
CA ASP A 256 6.08 1.27 19.81
C ASP A 256 7.38 2.02 19.52
N PHE A 257 8.46 1.71 20.24
CA PHE A 257 9.79 2.30 20.01
C PHE A 257 10.59 1.66 18.85
N ARG A 258 9.98 0.84 17.98
CA ARG A 258 10.71 0.25 16.84
C ARG A 258 11.27 1.34 15.92
N SER A 259 12.50 1.11 15.44
CA SER A 259 13.16 1.95 14.42
C SER A 259 12.22 2.30 13.27
N GLN A 260 12.27 3.55 12.81
CA GLN A 260 11.59 4.04 11.59
C GLN A 260 12.03 3.26 10.33
N ARG A 261 13.11 2.46 10.41
CA ARG A 261 13.71 1.68 9.32
C ARG A 261 14.10 2.60 8.17
N LYS A 262 13.37 2.51 7.05
CA LYS A 262 13.59 3.30 5.84
C LYS A 262 12.74 4.57 5.78
N TYR A 263 11.92 4.81 6.80
CA TYR A 263 11.06 5.99 6.85
C TYR A 263 11.76 7.14 7.58
N GLU A 264 11.52 8.38 7.13
CA GLU A 264 12.21 9.58 7.64
C GLU A 264 11.63 10.06 8.98
N ALA A 265 10.33 9.87 9.19
CA ALA A 265 9.63 10.38 10.35
C ALA A 265 8.55 9.42 10.88
N ARG A 266 8.13 9.67 12.11
CA ARG A 266 7.04 8.95 12.82
C ARG A 266 5.79 9.82 12.84
N LEU A 267 4.63 9.19 12.69
CA LEU A 267 3.34 9.73 13.10
C LEU A 267 2.62 8.70 13.97
N ASP A 268 1.76 9.17 14.86
CA ASP A 268 0.89 8.32 15.66
C ASP A 268 -0.57 8.49 15.26
N VAL A 269 -1.32 7.38 15.25
CA VAL A 269 -2.76 7.42 14.95
C VAL A 269 -3.51 8.31 15.96
N THR A 270 -3.08 8.32 17.22
CA THR A 270 -3.65 9.18 18.27
C THR A 270 -3.43 10.67 17.96
N GLU A 271 -2.26 11.04 17.47
CA GLU A 271 -1.95 12.39 17.01
C GLU A 271 -2.85 12.75 15.80
N LEU A 272 -2.95 11.87 14.81
CA LEU A 272 -3.77 12.08 13.61
C LEU A 272 -5.26 12.31 13.93
N ARG A 273 -5.79 11.66 14.97
CA ARG A 273 -7.16 11.85 15.46
C ARG A 273 -7.36 13.24 16.08
N SER A 274 -6.32 13.78 16.70
CA SER A 274 -6.40 15.03 17.46
C SER A 274 -6.39 16.28 16.57
N PHE A 275 -5.91 16.17 15.33
CA PHE A 275 -5.83 17.30 14.41
C PHE A 275 -7.21 17.93 14.14
N PRO A 276 -7.37 19.25 14.33
CA PRO A 276 -8.64 19.93 14.16
C PRO A 276 -9.00 20.18 12.69
N GLU A 277 -8.01 20.19 11.79
CA GLU A 277 -8.22 20.57 10.39
C GLU A 277 -9.23 19.64 9.71
N ARG A 278 -10.06 20.21 8.85
CA ARG A 278 -11.14 19.47 8.18
C ARG A 278 -10.59 18.45 7.21
N LEU A 279 -9.47 18.70 6.54
CA LEU A 279 -8.82 17.75 5.63
C LEU A 279 -7.39 17.41 6.07
N LEU A 280 -7.09 16.12 6.20
CA LEU A 280 -5.71 15.62 6.24
C LEU A 280 -5.29 15.17 4.82
N HIS A 281 -4.30 15.84 4.22
CA HIS A 281 -3.87 15.56 2.85
C HIS A 281 -2.44 15.02 2.81
N PHE A 282 -2.29 13.74 2.46
CA PHE A 282 -0.99 13.07 2.35
C PHE A 282 -0.43 13.13 0.93
N GLY A 283 0.83 13.54 0.80
CA GLY A 283 1.51 13.45 -0.51
C GLY A 283 1.61 12.01 -1.03
N SER A 284 1.89 11.04 -0.14
CA SER A 284 1.89 9.63 -0.50
C SER A 284 1.55 8.75 0.70
N LEU A 285 0.79 7.69 0.45
CA LEU A 285 0.56 6.61 1.41
C LEU A 285 1.27 5.32 1.00
N PHE A 286 2.34 5.42 0.22
CA PHE A 286 3.06 4.26 -0.31
C PHE A 286 3.87 3.51 0.75
N GLY A 287 3.83 2.18 0.65
CA GLY A 287 4.73 1.27 1.37
C GLY A 287 4.00 0.27 2.24
N THR A 288 4.30 -1.02 2.04
CA THR A 288 3.72 -2.13 2.82
C THR A 288 4.03 -2.06 4.31
N GLY A 289 5.12 -1.41 4.69
CA GLY A 289 5.51 -1.21 6.09
C GLY A 289 5.13 0.16 6.66
N LYS A 290 4.31 0.95 5.95
CA LYS A 290 3.96 2.33 6.34
C LYS A 290 3.16 2.35 7.64
N MET A 291 2.30 1.34 7.86
CA MET A 291 1.63 1.10 9.14
C MET A 291 2.01 -0.26 9.73
N PRO A 292 2.93 -0.31 10.70
CA PRO A 292 3.25 -1.54 11.39
C PRO A 292 2.23 -1.84 12.48
N ILE A 293 1.09 -2.39 12.10
CA ILE A 293 -0.03 -2.70 13.00
C ILE A 293 0.39 -3.66 14.12
N ARG A 294 0.06 -3.31 15.36
CA ARG A 294 0.30 -4.12 16.56
C ARG A 294 -0.95 -4.55 17.27
N ASP A 295 -1.94 -3.66 17.35
CA ASP A 295 -3.16 -3.97 18.06
C ASP A 295 -3.87 -5.14 17.33
N PRO A 296 -4.20 -6.24 18.04
CA PRO A 296 -4.88 -7.38 17.43
C PRO A 296 -6.19 -7.03 16.74
N LEU A 297 -6.96 -6.07 17.28
CA LEU A 297 -8.21 -5.60 16.68
C LEU A 297 -7.95 -4.88 15.37
N HIS A 298 -6.93 -4.03 15.33
CA HIS A 298 -6.53 -3.33 14.12
C HIS A 298 -6.00 -4.29 13.04
N PHE A 299 -5.25 -5.32 13.46
CA PHE A 299 -4.76 -6.34 12.55
C PHE A 299 -5.91 -7.17 11.95
N GLU A 300 -6.88 -7.55 12.79
CA GLU A 300 -8.09 -8.22 12.36
C GLU A 300 -8.92 -7.37 11.40
N PHE A 301 -9.00 -6.06 11.63
CA PHE A 301 -9.65 -5.13 10.71
C PHE A 301 -8.93 -5.11 9.35
N LEU A 302 -7.60 -4.91 9.32
CA LEU A 302 -6.82 -4.93 8.08
C LEU A 302 -6.98 -6.27 7.34
N ARG A 303 -6.99 -7.39 8.08
CA ARG A 303 -7.17 -8.73 7.51
C ARG A 303 -8.52 -8.87 6.82
N LYS A 304 -9.60 -8.41 7.45
CA LYS A 304 -10.96 -8.41 6.86
C LYS A 304 -11.05 -7.46 5.67
N LEU A 305 -10.47 -6.27 5.77
CA LEU A 305 -10.37 -5.29 4.69
C LEU A 305 -9.74 -5.90 3.44
N ARG A 306 -8.53 -6.45 3.57
CA ARG A 306 -7.80 -7.06 2.43
C ARG A 306 -8.55 -8.21 1.79
N ARG A 307 -9.22 -9.05 2.59
CA ARG A 307 -10.05 -10.16 2.07
C ARG A 307 -11.31 -9.69 1.36
N SER A 308 -11.78 -8.48 1.66
CA SER A 308 -12.97 -7.90 1.05
C SER A 308 -12.71 -7.20 -0.28
N LEU A 309 -11.47 -6.75 -0.54
CA LEU A 309 -11.06 -6.09 -1.77
C LEU A 309 -10.88 -7.11 -2.91
N ILE A 310 -11.99 -7.71 -3.33
CA ILE A 310 -12.07 -8.68 -4.42
C ILE A 310 -12.45 -7.94 -5.71
N TYR A 311 -11.81 -8.28 -6.82
CA TYR A 311 -12.17 -7.72 -8.13
C TYR A 311 -13.64 -7.98 -8.46
N SER A 312 -14.34 -6.94 -8.88
CA SER A 312 -15.75 -7.00 -9.30
C SER A 312 -15.97 -6.59 -10.76
N HIS A 313 -14.94 -6.04 -11.41
CA HIS A 313 -15.08 -5.52 -12.77
C HIS A 313 -15.36 -6.66 -13.78
N PRO A 314 -16.46 -6.59 -14.57
CA PRO A 314 -16.89 -7.69 -15.44
C PRO A 314 -15.82 -8.14 -16.45
N ILE A 315 -15.08 -7.20 -17.04
CA ILE A 315 -14.02 -7.54 -18.01
C ILE A 315 -12.88 -8.32 -17.34
N VAL A 316 -12.51 -7.96 -16.11
CA VAL A 316 -11.44 -8.65 -15.37
C VAL A 316 -11.89 -10.06 -15.01
N LEU A 317 -13.11 -10.19 -14.50
CA LEU A 317 -13.69 -11.49 -14.14
C LEU A 317 -13.88 -12.40 -15.36
N GLY A 318 -14.38 -11.87 -16.48
CA GLY A 318 -14.52 -12.60 -17.73
C GLY A 318 -13.18 -13.05 -18.30
N SER A 319 -12.16 -12.18 -18.26
CA SER A 319 -10.80 -12.53 -18.70
C SER A 319 -10.20 -13.62 -17.82
N ALA A 320 -10.33 -13.50 -16.50
CA ALA A 320 -9.86 -14.51 -15.55
C ALA A 320 -10.55 -15.86 -15.78
N LYS A 321 -11.87 -15.86 -15.97
CA LYS A 321 -12.65 -17.06 -16.28
C LYS A 321 -12.16 -17.74 -17.57
N SER A 322 -11.96 -16.98 -18.63
CA SER A 322 -11.45 -17.51 -19.91
C SER A 322 -10.07 -18.17 -19.76
N VAL A 323 -9.18 -17.56 -18.97
CA VAL A 323 -7.86 -18.15 -18.68
C VAL A 323 -8.00 -19.44 -17.87
N VAL A 324 -8.85 -19.46 -16.84
CA VAL A 324 -9.13 -20.65 -16.02
C VAL A 324 -9.68 -21.80 -16.87
N GLU A 325 -10.63 -21.52 -17.75
CA GLU A 325 -11.22 -22.52 -18.66
C GLU A 325 -10.15 -23.12 -19.59
N ARG A 326 -9.29 -22.28 -20.17
CA ARG A 326 -8.17 -22.73 -21.01
C ARG A 326 -7.12 -23.55 -20.25
N MET A 327 -7.00 -23.35 -18.94
CA MET A 327 -6.12 -24.14 -18.07
C MET A 327 -6.79 -25.43 -17.55
N GLY A 328 -7.94 -25.82 -18.11
CA GLY A 328 -8.62 -27.08 -17.78
C GLY A 328 -9.66 -26.97 -16.67
N GLY A 329 -10.00 -25.76 -16.24
CA GLY A 329 -11.04 -25.47 -15.24
C GLY A 329 -10.52 -25.15 -13.84
N ALA A 330 -11.43 -24.72 -12.96
CA ALA A 330 -11.10 -24.38 -11.58
C ALA A 330 -10.53 -25.60 -10.82
N GLY A 331 -9.44 -25.39 -10.08
CA GLY A 331 -8.78 -26.45 -9.30
C GLY A 331 -7.96 -27.45 -10.14
N ARG A 332 -7.78 -27.21 -11.44
CA ARG A 332 -7.11 -28.13 -12.38
C ARG A 332 -5.72 -27.68 -12.80
N PHE A 333 -5.25 -26.55 -12.24
CA PHE A 333 -3.93 -25.97 -12.50
C PHE A 333 -3.29 -25.50 -11.19
N VAL A 334 -1.96 -25.40 -11.18
CA VAL A 334 -1.19 -24.81 -10.09
C VAL A 334 -0.66 -23.45 -10.55
N GLY A 335 -0.96 -22.40 -9.79
CA GLY A 335 -0.41 -21.07 -10.02
C GLY A 335 0.83 -20.83 -9.16
N LEU A 336 1.95 -20.46 -9.79
CA LEU A 336 3.16 -20.04 -9.08
C LEU A 336 3.46 -18.57 -9.41
N HIS A 337 3.41 -17.70 -8.40
CA HIS A 337 3.86 -16.31 -8.52
C HIS A 337 5.30 -16.20 -8.03
N VAL A 338 6.24 -16.06 -8.98
CA VAL A 338 7.67 -15.86 -8.67
C VAL A 338 8.03 -14.40 -8.87
N ARG A 339 8.45 -13.72 -7.81
CA ARG A 339 9.09 -12.40 -7.91
C ARG A 339 10.60 -12.56 -7.93
N TRP A 340 11.20 -12.53 -9.12
CA TRP A 340 12.65 -12.56 -9.24
C TRP A 340 13.24 -11.15 -9.10
N VAL A 341 14.17 -10.97 -8.17
CA VAL A 341 14.95 -9.72 -8.08
C VAL A 341 16.22 -9.93 -8.88
N LYS A 342 16.37 -9.20 -9.99
CA LYS A 342 17.66 -9.12 -10.68
C LYS A 342 18.61 -8.35 -9.76
N LYS A 343 19.43 -9.07 -8.97
CA LYS A 343 20.59 -8.46 -8.33
C LYS A 343 21.41 -7.85 -9.47
N LYS A 344 21.76 -6.55 -9.38
CA LYS A 344 22.82 -5.99 -10.21
C LYS A 344 24.00 -6.93 -10.06
N SER A 345 24.32 -7.68 -11.11
CA SER A 345 25.55 -8.44 -11.19
C SER A 345 26.66 -7.43 -10.96
N TRP A 346 27.46 -7.64 -9.92
CA TRP A 346 28.77 -7.03 -9.81
C TRP A 346 29.47 -7.29 -11.14
N GLY A 347 29.96 -6.23 -11.77
CA GLY A 347 30.42 -6.21 -13.16
C GLY A 347 31.36 -7.37 -13.50
N CYS A 348 30.79 -8.42 -14.07
CA CYS A 348 31.49 -9.33 -14.95
C CYS A 348 30.92 -9.05 -16.33
N GLU A 349 31.52 -8.08 -17.01
CA GLU A 349 31.46 -8.05 -18.46
C GLU A 349 32.20 -9.29 -18.97
N TRP A 350 31.58 -9.99 -19.92
CA TRP A 350 32.10 -11.22 -20.50
C TRP A 350 33.10 -10.94 -21.60
#